data_AF-A0A965PIG0-F1
#
_entry.id   AF-A0A965PIG0-F1
#
_cell.length_a   1.000
_cell.length_b   1.000
_cell.length_c   1.000
_cell.angle_alpha   90.00
_cell.angle_beta   90.00
_cell.angle_gamma   90.00
#
_symmetry.space_group_name_H-M   'P 1'
#
loop_
_entity.id
_entity.type
_entity.pdbx_description
1 polymer ?
#
loop_
_entity_poly.entity_id
_entity_poly.type
_entity_poly.pdbx_seq_one_letter_code
_entity_poly.pdbx_strand_id
1 'polypeptide(L)'
;MENPPTIEEMGNAASEIVWRVMGHGSAKSAYGEWFWKDKPTYDYHITRCIKHAVTAQQQIHLNHPNPDEAGENALDHLERAVVRALFAWMQLKKGLPRL
;
A
#
# COMPACT_ATOMS: atom_id res chain seq x y z
N MET A 1 13.45 26.33 -0.97
CA MET A 1 12.35 25.57 -0.33
C MET A 1 11.36 25.30 -1.42
N GLU A 2 11.07 24.03 -1.69
CA GLU A 2 9.95 23.67 -2.56
C GLU A 2 8.63 24.00 -1.84
N ASN A 3 7.62 24.39 -2.61
CA ASN A 3 6.27 24.58 -2.06
C ASN A 3 5.73 23.23 -1.56
N PRO A 4 4.94 23.20 -0.48
CA PRO A 4 4.27 21.98 -0.06
C PRO A 4 3.34 21.48 -1.18
N PRO A 5 3.14 20.16 -1.30
CA PRO A 5 2.24 19.61 -2.31
C PRO A 5 0.80 20.06 -2.05
N THR A 6 0.10 20.35 -3.14
CA THR A 6 -1.34 20.65 -3.16
C THR A 6 -2.17 19.38 -2.92
N ILE A 7 -3.44 19.57 -2.55
CA ILE A 7 -4.41 18.46 -2.42
C ILE A 7 -4.55 17.70 -3.75
N GLU A 8 -4.51 18.42 -4.88
CA GLU A 8 -4.62 17.83 -6.21
C GLU A 8 -3.40 16.95 -6.54
N GLU A 9 -2.19 17.42 -6.28
CA GLU A 9 -0.97 16.63 -6.47
C GLU A 9 -0.99 15.35 -5.62
N MET A 10 -1.41 15.46 -4.35
CA MET A 10 -1.55 14.29 -3.49
C MET A 10 -2.62 13.30 -3.99
N GLY A 11 -3.75 13.82 -4.49
CA GLY A 11 -4.83 13.00 -5.04
C GLY A 11 -4.42 12.25 -6.31
N ASN A 12 -3.72 12.94 -7.22
CA ASN A 12 -3.18 12.35 -8.44
C ASN A 12 -2.14 11.27 -8.14
N ALA A 13 -1.20 11.55 -7.23
CA ALA A 13 -0.20 10.58 -6.79
C ALA A 13 -0.84 9.31 -6.19
N ALA A 14 -1.87 9.46 -5.35
CA ALA A 14 -2.59 8.31 -4.79
C ALA A 14 -3.29 7.47 -5.89
N SER A 15 -3.87 8.12 -6.90
CA SER A 15 -4.48 7.45 -8.05
C SER A 15 -3.46 6.65 -8.85
N GLU A 16 -2.30 7.25 -9.15
CA GLU A 16 -1.20 6.59 -9.88
C GLU A 16 -0.66 5.37 -9.13
N ILE A 17 -0.46 5.49 -7.81
CA ILE A 17 -0.04 4.38 -6.95
C ILE A 17 -1.03 3.22 -7.04
N VAL A 18 -2.34 3.50 -6.94
CA VAL A 18 -3.39 2.49 -7.04
C VAL A 18 -3.32 1.79 -8.38
N TRP A 19 -3.26 2.52 -9.49
CA TRP A 19 -3.19 1.93 -10.82
C TRP A 19 -1.91 1.12 -11.05
N ARG A 20 -0.75 1.62 -10.61
CA ARG A 20 0.52 0.92 -10.78
C ARG A 20 0.58 -0.34 -9.91
N VAL A 21 0.31 -0.22 -8.61
CA VAL A 21 0.46 -1.34 -7.67
C VAL A 21 -0.63 -2.39 -7.89
N MET A 22 -1.88 -1.98 -8.10
CA MET A 22 -2.96 -2.95 -8.35
C MET A 22 -2.94 -3.48 -9.78
N GLY A 23 -2.53 -2.66 -10.76
CA GLY A 23 -2.53 -2.95 -12.20
C GLY A 23 -1.75 -4.18 -12.64
N HIS A 24 -0.68 -4.53 -11.91
CA HIS A 24 0.26 -5.56 -12.34
C HIS A 24 0.02 -6.94 -11.72
N GLY A 25 -0.90 -7.05 -10.75
CA GLY A 25 -1.03 -8.27 -9.95
C GLY A 25 0.28 -8.62 -9.22
N SER A 26 0.37 -9.83 -8.67
CA SER A 26 1.55 -10.36 -8.00
C SER A 26 1.75 -11.83 -8.38
N ALA A 27 2.92 -12.39 -8.04
CA ALA A 27 3.17 -13.83 -8.19
C ALA A 27 2.18 -14.72 -7.43
N LYS A 28 1.41 -14.16 -6.48
CA LYS A 28 0.43 -14.89 -5.65
C LYS A 28 -1.03 -14.61 -6.04
N SER A 29 -1.30 -13.57 -6.84
CA SER A 29 -2.67 -13.10 -7.09
C SER A 29 -2.73 -12.16 -8.29
N ALA A 30 -3.60 -12.44 -9.26
CA ALA A 30 -3.73 -11.63 -10.47
C ALA A 30 -4.40 -10.26 -10.21
N TYR A 31 -4.39 -9.39 -11.24
CA TYR A 31 -5.07 -8.09 -11.21
C TYR A 31 -6.52 -8.23 -10.70
N GLY A 32 -6.90 -7.38 -9.74
CA GLY A 32 -8.26 -7.38 -9.16
C GLY A 32 -8.57 -8.54 -8.20
N GLU A 33 -7.75 -9.59 -8.16
CA GLU A 33 -7.97 -10.72 -7.25
C GLU A 33 -7.61 -10.41 -5.81
N TRP A 34 -6.81 -9.36 -5.57
CA TRP A 34 -6.32 -9.00 -4.24
C TRP A 34 -7.45 -8.65 -3.27
N PHE A 35 -8.56 -8.12 -3.78
CA PHE A 35 -9.73 -7.81 -2.97
C PHE A 35 -10.43 -9.07 -2.44
N TRP A 36 -10.30 -10.20 -3.14
CA TRP A 36 -11.04 -11.44 -2.87
C TRP A 36 -10.17 -12.61 -2.37
N LYS A 37 -8.92 -12.72 -2.86
CA LYS A 37 -7.98 -13.82 -2.56
C LYS A 37 -7.03 -13.51 -1.42
N ASP A 38 -6.52 -12.28 -1.33
CA ASP A 38 -5.65 -11.86 -0.23
C ASP A 38 -6.54 -11.66 1.01
N LYS A 39 -6.80 -12.74 1.76
CA LYS A 39 -7.55 -12.80 3.04
C LYS A 39 -8.62 -11.70 3.20
N PRO A 40 -9.93 -11.99 3.00
CA PRO A 40 -11.01 -11.01 2.78
C PRO A 40 -11.39 -10.13 3.99
N THR A 41 -10.50 -9.96 4.96
CA THR A 41 -10.72 -9.20 6.18
C THR A 41 -9.89 -7.92 6.23
N TYR A 42 -10.51 -6.84 6.67
CA TYR A 42 -9.85 -5.54 6.84
C TYR A 42 -8.66 -5.61 7.80
N ASP A 43 -8.70 -6.49 8.82
CA ASP A 43 -7.61 -6.71 9.76
C ASP A 43 -6.31 -7.17 9.08
N TYR A 44 -6.42 -7.98 8.03
CA TYR A 44 -5.26 -8.41 7.27
C TYR A 44 -4.60 -7.21 6.57
N HIS A 45 -5.39 -6.39 5.87
CA HIS A 45 -4.87 -5.23 5.18
C HIS A 45 -4.35 -4.14 6.13
N ILE A 46 -5.02 -3.90 7.27
CA ILE A 46 -4.54 -2.99 8.32
C ILE A 46 -3.18 -3.45 8.84
N THR A 47 -3.05 -4.73 9.20
CA THR A 47 -1.78 -5.30 9.68
C THR A 47 -0.67 -5.14 8.65
N ARG A 48 -0.96 -5.40 7.37
CA ARG A 48 0.01 -5.22 6.27
C ARG A 48 0.37 -3.75 6.06
N CYS A 49 -0.60 -2.84 6.16
CA CYS A 49 -0.39 -1.39 6.08
C CYS A 49 0.61 -0.93 7.15
N ILE A 50 0.37 -1.31 8.42
CA ILE A 50 1.26 -0.98 9.55
C ILE A 50 2.66 -1.54 9.30
N LYS A 51 2.77 -2.80 8.88
CA LYS A 51 4.08 -3.42 8.62
C LYS A 51 4.88 -2.64 7.56
N HIS A 52 4.27 -2.30 6.43
CA HIS A 52 4.95 -1.56 5.37
C HIS A 52 5.34 -0.13 5.81
N ALA A 53 4.47 0.56 6.55
CA ALA A 53 4.79 1.88 7.10
C ALA A 53 6.00 1.83 8.05
N VAL A 54 6.06 0.83 8.93
CA VAL A 54 7.20 0.63 9.85
C VAL A 54 8.49 0.32 9.08
N THR A 55 8.44 -0.55 8.07
CA THR A 55 9.62 -0.87 7.25
C THR A 55 10.13 0.35 6.49
N ALA A 56 9.24 1.14 5.89
CA ALA A 56 9.62 2.40 5.25
C ALA A 56 10.28 3.37 6.24
N GLN A 57 9.70 3.54 7.44
CA GLN A 57 10.28 4.36 8.49
C GLN A 57 11.67 3.88 8.90
N GLN A 58 11.89 2.57 9.02
CA GLN A 58 13.19 1.99 9.33
C GLN A 58 14.22 2.26 8.23
N GLN A 59 13.86 2.06 6.95
CA GLN A 59 14.75 2.32 5.81
C GLN A 59 15.13 3.80 5.73
N ILE A 60 14.18 4.72 5.96
CA ILE A 60 14.43 6.16 6.01
C ILE A 60 15.34 6.52 7.18
N HIS A 61 15.03 6.07 8.39
CA HIS A 61 15.74 6.47 9.59
C HIS A 61 17.17 5.92 9.64
N LEU A 62 17.37 4.69 9.19
CA LEU A 62 18.67 4.04 9.26
C LEU A 62 19.61 4.47 8.12
N ASN A 63 19.19 5.34 7.20
CA ASN A 63 19.89 5.55 5.92
C ASN A 63 20.25 4.21 5.27
N HIS A 64 19.33 3.25 5.32
CA HIS A 64 19.40 2.01 4.57
C HIS A 64 18.55 2.20 3.31
N PRO A 65 19.07 2.88 2.26
CA PRO A 65 18.43 2.88 0.94
C PRO A 65 18.53 1.50 0.29
N ASN A 66 19.18 0.53 0.94
CA ASN A 66 19.29 -0.81 0.42
C ASN A 66 17.90 -1.45 0.42
N PRO A 67 17.43 -1.90 -0.76
CA PRO A 67 16.16 -2.56 -0.87
C PRO A 67 16.07 -3.77 0.07
N ASP A 68 14.85 -4.14 0.47
CA ASP A 68 14.62 -5.37 1.20
C ASP A 68 14.98 -6.61 0.36
N GLU A 69 14.81 -7.81 0.91
CA GLU A 69 15.10 -9.07 0.19
C GLU A 69 14.34 -9.20 -1.15
N ALA A 70 13.25 -8.45 -1.34
CA ALA A 70 12.44 -8.42 -2.55
C ALA A 70 12.82 -7.28 -3.51
N GLY A 71 13.83 -6.47 -3.20
CA GLY A 71 14.21 -5.33 -4.03
C GLY A 71 13.38 -4.08 -3.78
N GLU A 72 12.62 -3.98 -2.68
CA GLU A 72 11.75 -2.84 -2.37
C GLU A 72 12.41 -1.81 -1.45
N ASN A 73 12.32 -0.53 -1.81
CA ASN A 73 12.80 0.59 -1.00
C ASN A 73 11.66 1.24 -0.17
N ALA A 74 12.00 2.34 0.52
CA ALA A 74 11.06 3.00 1.42
C ALA A 74 9.82 3.56 0.69
N LEU A 75 10.01 4.06 -0.53
CA LEU A 75 8.91 4.56 -1.36
C LEU A 75 7.99 3.40 -1.75
N ASP A 76 8.55 2.28 -2.23
CA ASP A 76 7.75 1.10 -2.58
C ASP A 76 6.89 0.62 -1.40
N HIS A 77 7.45 0.61 -0.19
CA HIS A 77 6.71 0.24 1.01
C HIS A 77 5.63 1.28 1.38
N LEU A 78 5.88 2.59 1.27
CA LEU A 78 4.85 3.60 1.51
C LEU A 78 3.68 3.46 0.53
N GLU A 79 3.97 3.22 -0.75
CA GLU A 79 2.96 3.02 -1.78
C GLU A 79 2.13 1.76 -1.52
N ARG A 80 2.77 0.66 -1.09
CA ARG A 80 2.05 -0.54 -0.62
C ARG A 80 1.16 -0.25 0.57
N ALA A 81 1.60 0.57 1.52
CA ALA A 81 0.79 0.95 2.67
C ALA A 81 -0.47 1.72 2.25
N VAL A 82 -0.36 2.69 1.34
CA VAL A 82 -1.50 3.44 0.76
C VAL A 82 -2.55 2.48 0.18
N VAL A 83 -2.12 1.53 -0.64
CA VAL A 83 -3.03 0.56 -1.28
C VAL A 83 -3.73 -0.34 -0.24
N ARG A 84 -3.00 -0.79 0.79
CA ARG A 84 -3.58 -1.62 1.85
C ARG A 84 -4.60 -0.84 2.68
N ALA A 85 -4.35 0.43 2.98
CA ALA A 85 -5.32 1.29 3.65
C ALA A 85 -6.60 1.48 2.81
N LEU A 86 -6.45 1.70 1.50
CA LEU A 86 -7.59 1.82 0.57
C LEU A 86 -8.42 0.55 0.49
N PHE A 87 -7.80 -0.64 0.50
CA PHE A 87 -8.56 -1.89 0.56
C PHE A 87 -9.35 -2.03 1.86
N ALA A 88 -8.73 -1.79 3.01
CA ALA A 88 -9.44 -1.83 4.29
C ALA A 88 -10.63 -0.86 4.29
N TRP A 89 -10.44 0.36 3.80
CA TRP A 89 -11.51 1.35 3.65
C TRP A 89 -12.63 0.86 2.72
N MET A 90 -12.29 0.28 1.55
CA MET A 90 -13.28 -0.24 0.61
C MET A 90 -14.03 -1.47 1.15
N GLN A 91 -13.35 -2.35 1.91
CA GLN A 91 -13.98 -3.49 2.55
C GLN A 91 -14.97 -3.03 3.63
N LEU A 92 -14.60 -2.04 4.46
CA LEU A 92 -15.48 -1.41 5.44
C LEU A 92 -16.68 -0.74 4.76
N LYS A 93 -16.46 0.02 3.69
CA LYS A 93 -17.52 0.70 2.93
C LYS A 93 -18.51 -0.28 2.28
N LYS A 94 -18.03 -1.45 1.85
CA LYS A 94 -18.84 -2.51 1.23
C LYS A 94 -19.47 -3.48 2.23
N GLY A 95 -19.20 -3.33 3.53
CA GLY A 95 -19.75 -4.20 4.58
C GLY A 95 -19.28 -5.65 4.49
N LEU A 96 -18.05 -5.89 4.05
CA LEU A 96 -17.53 -7.26 3.97
C LEU A 96 -17.43 -7.90 5.37
N PRO A 97 -17.68 -9.21 5.47
CA PRO A 97 -17.83 -9.89 6.75
C PRO A 97 -16.56 -9.81 7.61
N ARG A 98 -16.78 -9.65 8.91
CA ARG A 98 -15.76 -9.89 9.95
C ARG A 98 -15.65 -11.41 10.09
N LEU A 99 -14.44 -11.98 10.04
CA LEU A 99 -14.23 -13.37 10.46
C LEU A 99 -14.36 -13.47 11.98
#